data_AF-A0A7K4S9Q7-F1
#
_entry.id   AF-A0A7K4S9Q7-F1
#
_cell.length_a   1.000
_cell.length_b   1.000
_cell.length_c   1.000
_cell.angle_alpha   90.00
_cell.angle_beta   90.00
_cell.angle_gamma   90.00
#
_symmetry.space_group_name_H-M   'P 1'
#
loop_
_entity.id
_entity.type
_entity.pdbx_description
1 polymer ?
#
loop_
_entity_poly.entity_id
_entity_poly.type
_entity_poly.pdbx_seq_one_letter_code
_entity_poly.pdbx_strand_id
1 'polypeptide(L)' 'MPALRPLVKPKIVKKRTKKFIRHQSDRYVKIKRNWRKPRGIDNRVRRRFKGQILMPNIGYGSNKKTKHMLPTGFRK' A
#
# COMPACT_ATOMS: atom_id res chain seq x y z
N MET A 1 -17.51 29.59 -2.75
CA MET A 1 -18.52 28.79 -2.03
C MET A 1 -17.81 27.85 -1.06
N PRO A 2 -18.14 27.84 0.24
CA PRO A 2 -17.56 26.87 1.17
C PRO A 2 -18.00 25.45 0.79
N ALA A 3 -17.05 24.51 0.80
CA ALA A 3 -17.36 23.09 0.58
C ALA A 3 -18.13 22.52 1.78
N LEU A 4 -19.04 21.57 1.52
CA LEU A 4 -19.78 20.86 2.58
C LEU A 4 -18.80 20.16 3.54
N ARG A 5 -19.07 20.27 4.84
CA ARG A 5 -18.26 19.66 5.90
C ARG A 5 -18.82 18.28 6.29
N PRO A 6 -17.96 17.28 6.53
CA PRO A 6 -18.42 15.99 7.04
C PRO A 6 -18.87 16.12 8.50
N LEU A 7 -19.78 15.25 8.94
CA LEU A 7 -20.27 15.22 10.33
C LEU A 7 -19.12 15.01 11.34
N VAL A 8 -18.23 14.06 11.06
CA VAL A 8 -17.04 13.78 11.88
C VAL A 8 -15.85 13.59 10.96
N LYS A 9 -14.70 14.18 11.32
CA LYS A 9 -13.44 14.02 10.59
C LYS A 9 -12.37 13.39 11.49
N PRO A 10 -12.37 12.06 11.68
CA PRO A 10 -11.34 11.40 12.47
C PRO A 10 -9.97 11.46 11.77
N LYS A 11 -8.87 11.49 12.53
CA LYS A 11 -7.51 11.46 11.98
C LYS A 11 -7.27 10.13 11.24
N ILE A 12 -6.97 10.22 9.95
CA ILE A 12 -6.70 9.04 9.11
C ILE A 12 -5.23 8.64 9.28
N VAL A 13 -4.98 7.55 10.03
CA VAL A 13 -3.64 6.96 10.12
C VAL A 13 -3.46 5.88 9.04
N LYS A 14 -2.43 6.04 8.20
CA LYS A 14 -2.05 5.05 7.18
C LYS A 14 -0.80 4.29 7.65
N LYS A 15 -0.89 2.96 7.77
CA LYS A 15 0.24 2.10 8.16
C LYS A 15 1.39 2.13 7.17
N ARG A 16 1.08 2.36 5.88
CA ARG A 16 2.07 2.52 4.81
C ARG A 16 1.48 3.43 3.74
N THR A 17 2.27 4.39 3.28
CA THR A 17 1.93 5.30 2.18
C THR A 17 2.58 4.88 0.86
N LYS A 18 3.81 4.32 0.92
CA LYS A 18 4.52 3.79 -0.25
C LYS A 18 3.81 2.59 -0.86
N LYS A 19 3.70 2.54 -2.19
CA LYS A 19 3.15 1.38 -2.92
C LYS A 19 4.02 0.13 -2.72
N PHE A 20 3.41 -1.05 -2.84
CA PHE A 20 4.13 -2.32 -2.97
C PHE A 20 4.48 -2.53 -4.45
N ILE A 21 5.75 -2.39 -4.78
CA ILE A 21 6.24 -2.53 -6.17
C ILE A 21 6.72 -3.95 -6.43
N ARG A 22 6.59 -4.41 -7.68
CA ARG A 22 7.13 -5.71 -8.11
C ARG A 22 8.66 -5.70 -8.06
N HIS A 23 9.25 -6.81 -7.62
CA HIS A 23 10.70 -6.97 -7.64
C HIS A 23 11.26 -6.84 -9.06
N GLN A 24 12.38 -6.10 -9.21
CA GLN A 24 13.07 -5.81 -10.47
C GLN A 24 12.29 -4.95 -11.49
N SER A 25 11.15 -4.35 -11.10
CA SER A 25 10.44 -3.39 -11.95
C SER A 25 11.20 -2.07 -12.17
N ASP A 26 12.18 -1.80 -11.33
CA ASP A 26 13.13 -0.70 -11.44
C ASP A 26 14.20 -0.93 -12.52
N ARG A 27 14.54 -2.20 -12.81
CA ARG A 27 15.60 -2.56 -13.76
C ARG A 27 15.13 -2.74 -15.20
N TYR A 28 13.88 -3.17 -15.39
CA TYR A 28 13.37 -3.56 -16.70
C TYR A 28 12.03 -2.89 -17.03
N VAL A 29 11.94 -2.23 -18.17
CA VAL A 29 10.72 -1.59 -18.67
C VAL A 29 9.57 -2.60 -18.87
N LYS A 30 9.89 -3.83 -19.32
CA LYS A 30 8.90 -4.91 -19.49
C LYS A 30 8.23 -5.35 -18.19
N ILE A 31 8.86 -5.10 -17.03
CA ILE A 31 8.33 -5.47 -15.72
C ILE A 31 7.60 -4.28 -15.12
N LYS A 32 6.27 -4.25 -15.28
CA LYS A 32 5.42 -3.22 -14.66
C LYS A 32 5.48 -3.26 -13.13
N ARG A 33 5.22 -2.11 -12.49
CA ARG A 33 5.26 -1.92 -11.03
C ARG A 33 4.17 -2.67 -10.25
N ASN A 34 3.14 -3.21 -10.92
CA ASN A 34 2.03 -3.93 -10.31
C ASN A 34 2.53 -5.14 -9.49
N TRP A 35 2.14 -5.22 -8.22
CA TRP A 35 2.58 -6.27 -7.31
C TRP A 35 2.34 -7.69 -7.87
N ARG A 36 3.37 -8.53 -7.79
CA ARG A 36 3.29 -9.98 -8.06
C ARG A 36 4.11 -10.70 -6.99
N LYS A 37 3.55 -11.78 -6.43
CA LYS A 37 4.22 -12.58 -5.39
C LYS A 37 5.40 -13.36 -6.02
N PRO A 38 6.66 -13.15 -5.57
CA PRO A 38 7.80 -13.93 -6.06
C PRO A 38 7.68 -15.40 -5.62
N ARG A 39 7.94 -16.34 -6.54
CA ARG A 39 7.80 -17.79 -6.31
C ARG A 39 9.11 -18.58 -6.37
N GLY A 40 10.17 -18.03 -6.99
CA GLY A 40 11.43 -18.75 -7.22
C GLY A 40 12.15 -19.17 -5.93
N ILE A 41 12.86 -20.30 -5.98
CA ILE A 41 13.50 -20.95 -4.82
C ILE A 41 14.52 -20.04 -4.12
N ASP A 42 15.39 -19.36 -4.87
CA ASP A 42 16.45 -18.52 -4.30
C ASP A 42 16.07 -17.05 -4.15
N ASN A 43 14.80 -16.71 -4.39
CA ASN A 43 14.41 -15.31 -4.40
C ASN A 43 14.50 -14.66 -3.00
N ARG A 44 15.33 -13.62 -2.88
CA ARG A 44 15.61 -12.95 -1.61
C ARG A 44 14.39 -12.23 -1.01
N VAL A 45 13.49 -11.70 -1.85
CA VAL A 45 12.24 -11.08 -1.40
C VAL A 45 11.30 -12.14 -0.82
N ARG A 46 11.18 -13.31 -1.47
CA ARG A 46 10.38 -14.44 -0.97
C ARG A 46 10.88 -14.94 0.39
N ARG A 47 12.20 -15.03 0.56
CA ARG A 47 12.88 -15.45 1.80
C ARG A 47 12.96 -14.35 2.88
N ARG A 48 12.45 -13.13 2.60
CA ARG A 48 12.39 -11.99 3.54
C ARG A 48 13.76 -11.56 4.10
N PHE A 49 14.81 -11.57 3.27
CA PHE A 49 16.11 -11.01 3.68
C PHE A 49 16.00 -9.53 4.07
N LYS A 50 16.79 -9.10 5.07
CA LYS A 50 16.89 -7.69 5.51
C LYS A 50 17.31 -6.79 4.34
N GLY A 51 16.74 -5.58 4.28
CA GLY A 51 17.04 -4.59 3.25
C GLY A 51 16.39 -4.85 1.88
N GLN A 52 15.54 -5.87 1.75
CA GLN A 52 14.81 -6.14 0.50
C GLN A 52 13.42 -5.48 0.47
N ILE A 53 12.80 -5.49 -0.72
CA ILE A 53 11.45 -4.96 -0.94
C ILE A 53 10.44 -5.71 -0.07
N LEU A 54 9.55 -4.99 0.60
CA LEU A 54 8.52 -5.57 1.47
C LEU A 54 7.39 -6.21 0.66
N MET A 55 6.82 -7.29 1.20
CA MET A 55 5.63 -7.96 0.67
C MET A 55 4.35 -7.46 1.38
N PRO A 56 3.22 -7.35 0.67
CA PRO A 56 1.93 -7.06 1.29
C PRO A 56 1.47 -8.25 2.13
N ASN A 57 0.86 -7.96 3.26
CA ASN A 57 0.22 -8.90 4.17
C ASN A 57 -0.98 -8.21 4.85
N ILE A 58 -1.80 -8.98 5.57
CA ILE A 58 -3.01 -8.48 6.25
C ILE A 58 -2.71 -7.43 7.34
N GLY A 59 -1.50 -7.46 7.92
CA GLY A 59 -1.06 -6.50 8.94
C GLY A 59 -1.06 -5.05 8.48
N TYR A 60 -0.91 -4.80 7.18
CA TYR A 60 -1.01 -3.46 6.58
C TYR A 60 -2.45 -2.94 6.42
N GLY A 61 -3.47 -3.73 6.77
CA GLY A 61 -4.87 -3.32 6.71
C GLY A 61 -5.14 -2.02 7.47
N SER A 62 -5.85 -1.09 6.83
CA SER A 62 -6.27 0.18 7.45
C SER A 62 -7.34 -0.03 8.52
N ASN A 63 -7.44 0.90 9.48
CA ASN A 63 -8.50 0.90 10.49
C ASN A 63 -9.88 0.85 9.81
N LYS A 64 -10.77 -0.04 10.26
CA LYS A 64 -12.12 -0.24 9.73
C LYS A 64 -12.93 1.07 9.70
N LYS A 65 -12.81 1.93 10.72
CA LYS A 65 -13.53 3.21 10.80
C LYS A 65 -13.15 4.18 9.66
N THR A 66 -11.87 4.20 9.28
CA THR A 66 -11.29 5.13 8.28
C THR A 66 -10.99 4.45 6.93
N LYS A 67 -11.42 3.21 6.73
CA LYS A 67 -11.21 2.47 5.47
C LYS A 67 -12.01 3.16 4.36
N HIS A 68 -11.41 3.32 3.18
CA HIS A 68 -12.00 4.01 2.01
C HIS A 68 -12.40 5.49 2.22
N MET A 69 -12.03 6.12 3.34
CA MET A 69 -12.28 7.53 3.58
C MET A 69 -11.31 8.42 2.78
N LEU A 70 -11.86 9.43 2.12
CA LEU A 70 -11.12 10.49 1.44
C LEU A 70 -10.44 11.43 2.44
N PRO A 71 -9.41 12.18 2.03
CA PRO A 71 -8.78 13.20 2.89
C PRO A 71 -9.76 14.29 3.38
N THR A 72 -10.85 14.50 2.64
CA THR A 72 -11.94 15.44 2.97
C THR A 72 -12.84 14.94 4.10
N GLY A 73 -12.77 13.65 4.47
CA GLY A 73 -13.60 13.02 5.50
C GLY A 73 -14.83 12.28 4.96
N PHE A 74 -15.12 12.39 3.67
CA PHE A 74 -16.21 11.68 3.00
C PHE A 74 -15.77 10.29 2.50
N ARG A 75 -16.73 9.43 2.14
CA ARG A 75 -16.50 8.18 1.38
C ARG A 75 -17.03 8.38 -0.04
N LYS A 76 -16.33 7.81 -1.01
CA LYS A 76 -16.80 7.71 -2.40
C LYS A 76 -17.58 6.41 -2.57
#